data_AF-A0A938HQQ2-F1
#
_entry.id   AF-A0A938HQQ2-F1
#
_cell.length_a   1.000
_cell.length_b   1.000
_cell.length_c   1.000
_cell.angle_alpha   90.00
_cell.angle_beta   90.00
_cell.angle_gamma   90.00
#
_symmetry.space_group_name_H-M   'P 1'
#
loop_
_entity.id
_entity.type
_entity.pdbx_description
1 polymer ?
#
loop_
_entity_poly.entity_id
_entity_poly.type
_entity_poly.pdbx_seq_one_letter_code
_entity_poly.pdbx_strand_id
1 'polypeptide(L)'
;MYSFASYDRLFAEVPSPNNGMTFCVGTRYESGEDVFEGIRRFGAQKKIFHVHFRNVRGTLPKQGWYEEVMPDTGDLDMYRVARALHDVGYEGVIDYDHVMRLATDGPEGREYIAYCVGHMRGLIQALESNLRS
;
A
#
# COMPACT_ATOMS: atom_id res chain seq x y z
N MET A 1 -0.29 16.91 -6.76
CA MET A 1 0.36 15.64 -7.15
C MET A 1 -0.53 14.49 -6.67
N TYR A 2 -1.72 14.34 -7.25
CA TYR A 2 -2.68 13.33 -6.79
C TYR A 2 -2.79 12.14 -7.75
N SER A 3 -2.46 12.33 -9.03
CA SER A 3 -2.55 11.29 -10.06
C SER A 3 -1.20 10.67 -10.43
N PHE A 4 -1.23 9.47 -11.02
CA PHE A 4 -0.04 8.81 -11.56
C PHE A 4 0.63 9.62 -12.68
N ALA A 5 -0.14 10.36 -13.49
CA ALA A 5 0.42 11.29 -14.46
C ALA A 5 1.29 12.39 -13.81
N SER A 6 0.96 12.81 -12.59
CA SER A 6 1.78 13.77 -11.84
C SER A 6 3.12 13.15 -11.41
N TYR A 7 3.12 11.87 -11.04
CA TYR A 7 4.33 11.13 -10.69
C TYR A 7 5.21 10.84 -11.91
N ASP A 8 4.62 10.47 -13.05
CA ASP A 8 5.35 10.32 -14.31
C ASP A 8 6.10 11.61 -14.65
N ARG A 9 5.41 12.76 -14.54
CA ARG A 9 6.06 14.06 -14.73
C ARG A 9 7.17 14.30 -13.71
N LEU A 10 6.93 14.06 -12.43
CA LEU A 10 7.94 14.23 -11.37
C LEU A 10 9.23 13.44 -11.68
N PHE A 11 9.10 12.19 -12.12
CA PHE A 11 10.26 11.34 -12.43
C PHE A 11 10.93 11.72 -13.75
N ALA A 12 10.19 12.24 -14.72
CA ALA A 12 10.75 12.74 -15.97
C ALA A 12 11.53 14.05 -15.79
N GLU A 13 11.06 14.96 -14.94
CA GLU A 13 11.72 16.26 -14.68
C GLU A 13 13.07 16.09 -13.96
N VAL A 14 13.19 15.06 -13.10
CA VAL A 14 14.45 14.72 -12.41
C VAL A 14 14.72 13.21 -12.55
N PRO A 15 15.32 12.77 -13.68
CA PRO A 15 15.60 11.37 -13.95
C PRO A 15 16.80 10.88 -13.13
N SER A 16 16.54 10.47 -11.90
CA SER A 16 17.56 10.00 -10.96
C SER A 16 17.16 8.68 -10.30
N PRO A 17 18.10 7.74 -10.05
CA PRO A 17 17.82 6.55 -9.24
C PRO A 17 17.50 6.87 -7.78
N ASN A 18 17.76 8.11 -7.32
CA ASN A 18 17.42 8.57 -5.97
C ASN A 18 16.08 9.34 -5.91
N ASN A 19 15.40 9.49 -7.04
CA ASN A 19 14.07 10.09 -7.12
C ASN A 19 13.04 8.96 -7.24
N GLY A 20 12.34 8.69 -6.15
CA GLY A 20 11.30 7.67 -6.01
C GLY A 20 10.19 8.15 -5.07
N MET A 21 9.23 7.28 -4.80
CA MET A 21 8.07 7.57 -3.98
C MET A 21 7.88 6.57 -2.85
N THR A 22 7.23 7.04 -1.80
CA THR A 22 6.40 6.18 -0.95
C THR A 22 5.09 5.89 -1.69
N PHE A 23 4.82 4.62 -1.99
CA PHE A 23 3.57 4.20 -2.60
C PHE A 23 2.57 3.86 -1.50
N CYS A 24 1.68 4.79 -1.16
CA CYS A 24 0.61 4.53 -0.19
C CYS A 24 -0.60 3.88 -0.86
N VAL A 25 -0.82 2.60 -0.58
CA VAL A 25 -1.89 1.77 -1.15
C VAL A 25 -3.26 2.40 -0.91
N GLY A 26 -3.55 2.77 0.35
CA GLY A 26 -4.80 3.44 0.71
C GLY A 26 -5.01 4.76 -0.04
N THR A 27 -3.99 5.62 -0.10
CA THR A 27 -4.12 6.92 -0.78
C THR A 27 -4.32 6.76 -2.29
N ARG A 28 -3.65 5.78 -2.91
CA ARG A 28 -3.87 5.52 -4.35
C ARG A 28 -5.28 5.02 -4.62
N TYR A 29 -5.80 4.15 -3.74
CA TYR A 29 -7.17 3.67 -3.87
C TYR A 29 -8.20 4.78 -3.65
N GLU A 30 -8.11 5.53 -2.53
CA GLU A 30 -9.07 6.58 -2.18
C GLU A 30 -9.09 7.71 -3.22
N SER A 31 -7.97 7.95 -3.93
CA SER A 31 -7.91 8.91 -5.05
C SER A 31 -8.57 8.42 -6.34
N GLY A 32 -9.01 7.15 -6.39
CA GLY A 32 -9.60 6.51 -7.56
C GLY A 32 -8.59 6.00 -8.60
N GLU A 33 -7.30 5.93 -8.25
CA GLU A 33 -6.29 5.34 -9.13
C GLU A 33 -6.31 3.81 -9.02
N ASP A 34 -5.92 3.11 -10.09
CA ASP A 34 -5.75 1.65 -10.04
C ASP A 34 -4.44 1.32 -9.32
N VAL A 35 -4.56 0.93 -8.05
CA VAL A 35 -3.43 0.50 -7.21
C VAL A 35 -2.53 -0.53 -7.90
N PHE A 36 -3.12 -1.52 -8.59
CA PHE A 36 -2.33 -2.58 -9.21
C PHE A 36 -1.62 -2.10 -10.47
N GLU A 37 -2.23 -1.18 -11.23
CA GLU A 37 -1.56 -0.50 -12.34
C GLU A 37 -0.38 0.32 -11.81
N GLY A 38 -0.59 1.10 -10.76
CA GLY A 38 0.47 1.91 -10.15
C GLY A 38 1.65 1.07 -9.67
N ILE A 39 1.37 -0.05 -8.99
CA ILE A 39 2.42 -0.99 -8.56
C ILE A 39 3.21 -1.51 -9.76
N ARG A 40 2.52 -1.99 -10.81
CA ARG A 40 3.18 -2.48 -12.03
C ARG A 40 4.02 -1.40 -12.69
N ARG A 41 3.44 -0.20 -12.87
CA ARG A 41 4.04 0.93 -13.57
C ARG A 41 5.29 1.45 -12.86
N PHE A 42 5.19 1.76 -11.58
CA PHE A 42 6.28 2.37 -10.83
C PHE A 42 7.25 1.35 -10.23
N GLY A 43 6.78 0.13 -9.97
CA GLY A 43 7.62 -1.00 -9.58
C GLY A 43 8.60 -1.39 -10.70
N ALA A 44 8.11 -1.53 -11.94
CA ALA A 44 8.96 -1.83 -13.10
C ALA A 44 10.04 -0.75 -13.35
N GLN A 45 9.76 0.50 -12.98
CA GLN A 45 10.70 1.62 -13.08
C GLN A 45 11.66 1.72 -11.87
N LYS A 46 11.52 0.84 -10.87
CA LYS A 46 12.22 0.91 -9.57
C LYS A 46 12.03 2.26 -8.87
N LYS A 47 10.80 2.78 -8.92
CA LYS A 47 10.42 4.09 -8.33
C LYS A 47 9.66 3.99 -7.02
N ILE A 48 9.29 2.78 -6.59
CA ILE A 48 8.69 2.54 -5.28
C ILE A 48 9.83 2.27 -4.30
N PHE A 49 10.05 3.15 -3.33
CA PHE A 49 11.08 3.00 -2.30
C PHE A 49 10.51 2.51 -0.97
N HIS A 50 9.28 2.90 -0.67
CA HIS A 50 8.58 2.59 0.57
C HIS A 50 7.10 2.31 0.27
N VAL A 51 6.44 1.46 1.04
CA VAL A 51 5.02 1.14 0.84
C VAL A 51 4.26 1.31 2.15
N HIS A 52 3.28 2.21 2.15
CA HIS A 52 2.26 2.26 3.19
C HIS A 52 1.14 1.28 2.82
N PHE A 53 0.94 0.27 3.65
CA PHE A 53 0.12 -0.92 3.40
C PHE A 53 -1.19 -0.90 4.19
N ARG A 54 -1.85 0.26 4.19
CA ARG A 54 -3.18 0.43 4.77
C ARG A 54 -4.29 0.15 3.76
N ASN A 55 -5.46 -0.20 4.28
CA ASN A 55 -6.67 -0.47 3.51
C ASN A 55 -7.75 0.58 3.83
N VAL A 56 -8.63 0.84 2.88
CA VAL A 56 -9.69 1.86 2.98
C VAL A 56 -10.97 1.35 2.33
N ARG A 57 -12.09 2.05 2.57
CA ARG A 57 -13.34 1.88 1.84
C ARG A 57 -13.73 3.16 1.11
N GLY A 58 -14.29 3.01 -0.08
CA GLY A 58 -14.76 4.13 -0.90
C GLY A 58 -13.64 4.91 -1.57
N THR A 59 -14.01 5.72 -2.56
CA THR A 59 -13.09 6.62 -3.26
C THR A 59 -13.70 8.01 -3.37
N LEU A 60 -12.84 9.03 -3.31
CA LEU A 60 -13.26 10.43 -3.44
C LEU A 60 -13.99 10.70 -4.77
N PRO A 61 -13.53 10.22 -5.94
CA PRO A 61 -14.19 10.55 -7.20
C PRO A 61 -15.57 9.88 -7.38
N LYS A 62 -15.78 8.70 -6.80
CA LYS A 62 -17.02 7.92 -7.00
C LYS A 62 -18.03 8.11 -5.88
N GLN A 63 -17.58 8.15 -4.63
CA GLN A 63 -18.46 8.24 -3.46
C GLN A 63 -18.45 9.63 -2.80
N GLY A 64 -17.44 10.46 -3.06
CA GLY A 64 -17.26 11.74 -2.35
C GLY A 64 -16.75 11.58 -0.92
N TRP A 65 -16.43 10.35 -0.51
CA TRP A 65 -15.88 10.00 0.79
C TRP A 65 -14.96 8.79 0.68
N TYR A 66 -14.09 8.65 1.68
CA TYR A 66 -13.41 7.40 1.98
C TYR A 66 -13.36 7.23 3.50
N GLU A 67 -13.18 6.01 3.95
CA GLU A 67 -13.00 5.66 5.36
C GLU A 67 -11.77 4.77 5.49
N GLU A 68 -10.90 5.10 6.45
CA GLU A 68 -9.82 4.20 6.85
C GLU A 68 -10.36 3.06 7.70
N VAL A 69 -9.88 1.85 7.46
CA VAL A 69 -10.42 0.66 8.13
C VAL A 69 -9.30 -0.31 8.51
N MET A 70 -9.65 -1.37 9.24
CA MET A 70 -8.72 -2.46 9.54
C MET A 70 -8.16 -3.05 8.24
N PRO A 71 -6.89 -3.49 8.21
CA PRO A 71 -6.22 -3.97 6.99
C PRO A 71 -6.97 -5.08 6.24
N ASP A 72 -7.76 -5.90 6.96
CA ASP A 72 -8.51 -7.04 6.43
C ASP A 72 -9.98 -6.72 6.05
N THR A 73 -10.44 -5.49 6.27
CA THR A 73 -11.87 -5.12 6.10
C THR A 73 -12.13 -4.09 5.01
N GLY A 74 -11.10 -3.57 4.35
CA GLY A 74 -11.26 -2.59 3.28
C GLY A 74 -11.61 -3.19 1.93
N ASP A 75 -11.69 -2.33 0.92
CA ASP A 75 -12.13 -2.70 -0.42
C ASP A 75 -11.04 -3.43 -1.22
N LEU A 76 -9.78 -3.34 -0.79
CA LEU A 76 -8.68 -4.05 -1.43
C LEU A 76 -8.42 -5.40 -0.77
N ASP A 77 -8.20 -6.40 -1.62
CA ASP A 77 -7.57 -7.65 -1.22
C ASP A 77 -6.07 -7.43 -1.02
N MET A 78 -5.66 -7.31 0.25
CA MET A 78 -4.28 -7.02 0.61
C MET A 78 -3.31 -8.16 0.26
N TYR A 79 -3.78 -9.41 0.15
CA TYR A 79 -2.94 -10.50 -0.37
C TYR A 79 -2.56 -10.24 -1.83
N ARG A 80 -3.52 -9.78 -2.64
CA ARG A 80 -3.26 -9.42 -4.05
C ARG A 80 -2.34 -8.21 -4.16
N VAL A 81 -2.43 -7.24 -3.25
CA VAL A 81 -1.49 -6.10 -3.21
C VAL A 81 -0.07 -6.59 -2.90
N ALA A 82 0.10 -7.46 -1.90
CA ALA A 82 1.40 -8.06 -1.58
C ALA A 82 1.98 -8.85 -2.76
N ARG A 83 1.15 -9.64 -3.45
CA ARG A 83 1.53 -10.35 -4.67
C ARG A 83 1.97 -9.40 -5.78
N ALA A 84 1.23 -8.32 -6.02
CA ALA A 84 1.59 -7.35 -7.06
C ALA A 84 2.95 -6.68 -6.79
N LEU A 85 3.26 -6.38 -5.52
CA LEU A 85 4.58 -5.86 -5.11
C LEU A 85 5.68 -6.90 -5.34
N HIS A 86 5.43 -8.16 -4.98
CA HIS A 86 6.36 -9.25 -5.24
C HIS A 86 6.62 -9.44 -6.75
N ASP A 87 5.58 -9.41 -7.58
CA ASP A 87 5.69 -9.66 -9.02
C ASP A 87 6.53 -8.59 -9.75
N VAL A 88 6.64 -7.38 -9.19
CA VAL A 88 7.53 -6.32 -9.69
C VAL A 88 8.91 -6.33 -9.05
N GLY A 89 9.21 -7.33 -8.20
CA GLY A 89 10.49 -7.46 -7.50
C GLY A 89 10.72 -6.38 -6.45
N TYR A 90 9.67 -5.92 -5.76
CA TYR A 90 9.82 -4.96 -4.66
C TYR A 90 10.42 -5.64 -3.42
N GLU A 91 11.58 -5.15 -2.98
CA GLU A 91 12.33 -5.67 -1.82
C GLU A 91 12.41 -4.67 -0.66
N GLY A 92 11.70 -3.54 -0.76
CA GLY A 92 11.73 -2.47 0.24
C GLY A 92 10.84 -2.71 1.46
N VAL A 93 10.80 -1.71 2.35
CA VAL A 93 10.00 -1.76 3.58
C VAL A 93 8.53 -1.52 3.30
N ILE A 94 7.69 -2.37 3.90
CA ILE A 94 6.24 -2.24 3.95
C ILE A 94 5.86 -1.90 5.39
N ASP A 95 5.10 -0.82 5.59
CA ASP A 95 4.63 -0.37 6.91
C ASP A 95 3.10 -0.27 6.97
N TYR A 96 2.55 -0.19 8.19
CA TYR A 96 1.10 -0.22 8.45
C TYR A 96 0.40 1.15 8.29
N ASP A 97 1.16 2.25 8.18
CA ASP A 97 0.72 3.63 8.04
C ASP A 97 -0.03 4.20 9.27
N HIS A 98 -1.35 4.02 9.32
CA HIS A 98 -2.22 4.72 10.28
C HIS A 98 -2.78 3.81 11.36
N VAL A 99 -2.92 4.36 12.57
CA VAL A 99 -3.44 3.65 13.76
C VAL A 99 -4.90 4.05 14.02
N MET A 100 -5.83 3.12 13.76
CA MET A 100 -7.27 3.36 13.93
C MET A 100 -7.77 3.28 15.37
N ARG A 101 -7.00 2.58 16.22
CA ARG A 101 -7.31 2.19 17.61
C ARG A 101 -8.37 1.09 17.76
N LEU A 102 -8.03 0.08 18.55
CA LEU A 102 -8.91 -0.94 19.08
C LEU A 102 -9.48 -0.51 20.43
N ALA A 103 -10.61 -1.10 20.82
CA ALA A 103 -11.21 -0.85 22.14
C ALA A 103 -10.27 -1.26 23.31
N THR A 104 -9.33 -2.17 23.04
CA THR A 104 -8.33 -2.65 23.99
C THR A 104 -7.01 -1.88 23.93
N ASP A 105 -6.85 -0.92 23.01
CA ASP A 105 -5.58 -0.23 22.82
C ASP A 105 -5.25 0.70 23.99
N GLY A 106 -3.97 0.70 24.36
CA GLY A 106 -3.41 1.77 25.18
C GLY A 106 -3.25 3.11 24.43
N PRO A 107 -2.69 4.13 25.10
CA PRO A 107 -2.41 5.45 24.51
C PRO A 107 -1.61 5.40 23.20
N GLU A 108 -0.77 4.38 23.05
CA GLU A 108 0.16 4.22 21.93
C GLU A 108 -0.39 3.34 20.78
N GLY A 109 -1.53 2.67 20.95
CA GLY A 109 -2.13 1.83 19.89
C GLY A 109 -1.35 0.56 19.55
N ARG A 110 -0.62 0.00 20.53
CA ARG A 110 0.34 -1.10 20.30
C ARG A 110 -0.36 -2.38 19.85
N GLU A 111 -1.57 -2.64 20.33
CA GLU A 111 -2.34 -3.83 19.98
C GLU A 111 -2.78 -3.76 18.51
N TYR A 112 -3.26 -2.60 18.05
CA TYR A 112 -3.54 -2.37 16.62
C TYR A 112 -2.28 -2.52 15.76
N ILE A 113 -1.16 -1.92 16.18
CA ILE A 113 0.12 -2.03 15.44
C ILE A 113 0.55 -3.50 15.33
N ALA A 114 0.49 -4.24 16.44
CA ALA A 114 0.83 -5.66 16.47
C ALA A 114 -0.09 -6.47 15.53
N TYR A 115 -1.39 -6.16 15.49
CA TYR A 115 -2.33 -6.77 14.55
C TYR A 115 -1.93 -6.51 13.10
N CYS A 116 -1.66 -5.26 12.72
CA CYS A 116 -1.25 -4.92 11.36
C CYS A 116 0.07 -5.60 10.95
N VAL A 117 1.08 -5.57 11.81
CA VAL A 117 2.37 -6.25 11.56
C VAL A 117 2.17 -7.75 11.43
N GLY A 118 1.39 -8.37 12.32
CA GLY A 118 1.05 -9.79 12.25
C GLY A 118 0.33 -10.16 10.95
N HIS A 119 -0.67 -9.36 10.56
CA HIS A 119 -1.41 -9.53 9.31
C HIS A 119 -0.49 -9.45 8.09
N MET A 120 0.34 -8.41 7.97
CA MET A 120 1.30 -8.27 6.88
C MET A 120 2.28 -9.45 6.83
N ARG A 121 2.82 -9.88 7.97
CA ARG A 121 3.71 -11.05 8.05
C ARG A 121 3.01 -12.33 7.60
N GLY A 122 1.75 -12.52 7.97
CA GLY A 122 0.94 -13.66 7.52
C GLY A 122 0.74 -13.68 6.00
N LEU A 123 0.42 -12.53 5.40
CA LEU A 123 0.24 -12.41 3.95
C LEU A 123 1.53 -12.75 3.18
N ILE A 124 2.68 -12.24 3.66
CA ILE A 124 3.99 -12.52 3.06
C ILE A 124 4.31 -14.02 3.16
N GLN A 125 4.13 -14.64 4.32
CA GLN A 125 4.36 -16.08 4.50
C GLN A 125 3.46 -16.94 3.61
N ALA A 126 2.19 -16.57 3.46
CA ALA A 126 1.26 -17.25 2.57
C ALA A 126 1.68 -17.12 1.10
N LEU A 127 2.19 -15.95 0.70
CA LEU A 127 2.71 -15.72 -0.64
C LEU A 127 3.94 -16.59 -0.92
N GLU A 128 4.93 -16.58 -0.02
CA GLU A 128 6.13 -17.41 -0.12
C GLU A 128 5.81 -18.90 -0.17
N SER A 129 4.81 -19.36 0.59
CA SER A 129 4.39 -20.77 0.60
C SER A 129 3.78 -21.19 -0.74
N ASN A 130 2.92 -20.35 -1.32
CA ASN A 130 2.28 -20.60 -2.62
C ASN A 130 3.24 -20.51 -3.81
N LEU A 131 4.42 -19.90 -3.64
CA LEU A 131 5.47 -19.85 -4.67
C LEU A 131 6.38 -21.09 -4.64
N ARG A 132 6.34 -21.87 -3.56
CA ARG A 132 7.12 -23.10 -3.38
C ARG A 132 6.34 -24.37 -3.76
N SER A 133 5.02 -24.27 -3.89
CA SER A 133 4.12 -25.35 -4.32
C SER A 133 4.05 -25.43 -5.84
#